data_AF-A0A6C0I7D7-F1
#
_entry.id   AF-A0A6C0I7D7-F1
#
_cell.length_a   1.000
_cell.length_b   1.000
_cell.length_c   1.000
_cell.angle_alpha   90.00
_cell.angle_beta   90.00
_cell.angle_gamma   90.00
#
_symmetry.space_group_name_H-M   'P 1'
#
loop_
_entity.id
_entity.type
_entity.pdbx_description
1 polymer ?
#
loop_
_entity_poly.entity_id
_entity_poly.type
_entity_poly.pdbx_seq_one_letter_code
_entity_poly.pdbx_strand_id
1 'polypeptide(L)'
;MHKTNKLTQCDIEYQYPIVLMETCKAIQQQGANKGKQCWRPPSENSYCGKHQTVASIEKAKEDSHYKCSTHRCTNTISSNKYCQDCVTKKTEAKSTLCKGNITQGPNKGNPCDKEASTPEGYCGKHTLNILVNKASENGKRICDDGKRACKNYTVEGKLKCEDCLMIIREKEREQHKQLKETGKCLGCGSDIEEKTSGFRRADVQRCQACYDILKEVETRRTRHRNYNEERKANIQRHYQEYITSANKRCISFDVSIEEFATLVGSECAYCRYYNESEVIGIDRVDNSIGYITSNVVGCCSVCNRMKNTHSLEFFKEHVRKLYHTMIEDEEHEISEKDEEESIKKTSYLRPKIIVTMYYNKRLDDYIQLCIEDQRSPLFIDKIRELKGLTLNEVEVRKYVKNVIKSHSNSSSIEIRSRVSQKELLGFLKLKNIDKCIETYSRVHGEPAGFRNDIEELAKNWQDDDEVNERSLKRIIIKYQNKRNTNIK
;
A
#
# COMPACT_ATOMS: atom_id res chain seq x y z
N MET A 1 -29.76 -24.76 -44.86
CA MET A 1 -29.33 -23.93 -46.00
C MET A 1 -27.81 -23.85 -45.97
N HIS A 2 -27.09 -24.81 -46.54
CA HIS A 2 -26.59 -24.82 -47.92
C HIS A 2 -25.96 -23.52 -48.41
N LYS A 3 -24.64 -23.60 -48.69
CA LYS A 3 -23.79 -22.91 -49.69
C LYS A 3 -22.39 -22.82 -49.04
N THR A 4 -21.32 -23.40 -49.58
CA THR A 4 -20.61 -23.11 -50.85
C THR A 4 -19.37 -24.03 -50.89
N ASN A 5 -18.68 -24.38 -51.97
CA ASN A 5 -18.76 -24.07 -53.39
C ASN A 5 -17.95 -25.13 -54.16
N LYS A 6 -18.55 -25.56 -55.27
CA LYS A 6 -17.98 -25.98 -56.56
C LYS A 6 -16.46 -26.20 -56.68
N LEU A 7 -16.15 -27.43 -57.09
CA LEU A 7 -14.99 -27.85 -57.88
C LEU A 7 -14.95 -27.14 -59.25
N THR A 8 -13.78 -26.60 -59.57
CA THR A 8 -13.20 -26.31 -60.90
C THR A 8 -11.69 -26.21 -60.62
N GLN A 9 -10.71 -26.69 -61.39
CA GLN A 9 -10.59 -27.02 -62.80
C GLN A 9 -9.21 -27.68 -63.01
N CYS A 10 -9.03 -28.27 -64.19
CA CYS A 10 -7.76 -28.53 -64.89
C CYS A 10 -7.00 -29.82 -64.53
N ASP A 11 -7.40 -30.87 -65.25
CA ASP A 11 -6.50 -31.89 -65.76
C ASP A 11 -5.41 -31.26 -66.64
N ILE A 12 -4.16 -31.39 -66.21
CA ILE A 12 -3.00 -31.37 -67.10
C ILE A 12 -2.19 -32.61 -66.75
N GLU A 13 -2.33 -33.65 -67.56
CA GLU A 13 -1.49 -34.85 -67.51
C GLU A 13 -0.05 -34.50 -67.89
N TYR A 14 0.80 -34.32 -66.88
CA TYR A 14 2.25 -34.43 -67.05
C TYR A 14 2.68 -35.86 -66.70
N GLN A 15 2.82 -36.70 -67.72
CA GLN A 15 3.55 -37.96 -67.60
C GLN A 15 5.03 -37.67 -67.37
N TYR A 16 5.47 -37.74 -66.12
CA TYR A 16 6.88 -37.92 -65.79
C TYR A 16 7.19 -39.42 -65.70
N PRO A 17 8.37 -39.86 -66.16
CA PRO A 17 8.78 -41.25 -66.03
C PRO A 17 8.80 -41.64 -64.55
N ILE A 18 8.13 -42.75 -64.21
CA ILE A 18 8.15 -43.35 -62.87
C ILE A 18 9.58 -43.84 -62.61
N VAL A 19 10.42 -42.97 -62.04
CA VAL A 19 11.65 -43.41 -61.37
C VAL A 19 11.19 -44.16 -60.13
N LEU A 20 11.37 -45.48 -60.12
CA LEU A 20 11.22 -46.31 -58.93
C LEU A 20 12.20 -45.79 -57.86
N MET A 21 11.75 -44.83 -57.05
CA MET A 21 12.51 -44.36 -55.90
C MET A 21 12.56 -45.50 -54.89
N GLU A 22 13.77 -45.93 -54.54
CA GLU A 22 13.97 -46.87 -53.44
C GLU A 22 13.30 -46.32 -52.18
N THR A 23 12.64 -47.19 -51.42
CA THR A 23 11.94 -46.83 -50.19
C THR A 23 12.60 -47.46 -48.98
N CYS A 24 12.48 -46.82 -47.82
CA CYS A 24 13.01 -47.32 -46.55
C CYS A 24 12.67 -48.79 -46.30
N LYS A 25 13.66 -49.60 -45.90
CA LYS A 25 13.50 -51.04 -45.62
C LYS A 25 12.62 -51.37 -44.41
N ALA A 26 12.35 -50.40 -43.53
CA ALA A 26 11.60 -50.65 -42.28
C ALA A 26 10.12 -50.96 -42.53
N ILE A 27 9.62 -52.00 -41.85
CA ILE A 27 8.19 -52.34 -41.76
C ILE A 27 7.56 -51.52 -40.62
N GLN A 28 6.44 -50.85 -40.91
CA GLN A 28 5.75 -50.02 -39.92
C GLN A 28 5.11 -50.90 -38.84
N GLN A 29 5.40 -50.64 -37.56
CA GLN A 29 4.93 -51.48 -36.45
C GLN A 29 3.62 -50.99 -35.79
N GLN A 30 3.17 -49.77 -36.10
CA GLN A 30 2.01 -49.12 -35.48
C GLN A 30 1.23 -48.27 -36.51
N GLY A 31 -0.05 -47.99 -36.24
CA GLY A 31 -0.93 -47.16 -37.07
C GLY A 31 -1.60 -47.92 -38.23
N ALA A 32 -2.32 -47.19 -39.08
CA ALA A 32 -3.14 -47.75 -40.17
C ALA A 32 -2.36 -48.53 -41.23
N ASN A 33 -1.05 -48.30 -41.34
CA ASN A 33 -0.15 -48.98 -42.27
C ASN A 33 0.73 -50.04 -41.60
N LYS A 34 0.35 -50.52 -40.42
CA LYS A 34 1.08 -51.58 -39.71
C LYS A 34 1.27 -52.80 -40.64
N GLY A 35 2.50 -53.32 -40.71
CA GLY A 35 2.87 -54.44 -41.56
C GLY A 35 3.28 -54.07 -42.99
N LYS A 36 3.11 -52.81 -43.41
CA LYS A 36 3.58 -52.32 -44.72
C LYS A 36 4.97 -51.70 -44.63
N GLN A 37 5.71 -51.73 -45.73
CA GLN A 37 7.01 -51.07 -45.86
C GLN A 37 6.85 -49.54 -45.78
N CYS A 38 7.80 -48.87 -45.14
CA CYS A 38 7.78 -47.43 -45.00
C CYS A 38 8.02 -46.75 -46.37
N TRP A 39 7.06 -45.91 -46.78
CA TRP A 39 7.09 -45.18 -48.04
C TRP A 39 8.12 -44.04 -48.11
N ARG A 40 8.84 -43.74 -47.02
CA ARG A 40 9.77 -42.61 -46.97
C ARG A 40 11.07 -42.93 -47.73
N PRO A 41 11.68 -41.94 -48.40
CA PRO A 41 12.98 -42.13 -49.04
C PRO A 41 14.05 -42.54 -48.01
N PRO A 42 14.90 -43.54 -48.33
CA PRO A 42 15.97 -43.99 -47.46
C PRO A 42 17.12 -42.97 -47.40
N SER A 43 17.87 -43.02 -46.31
CA SER A 43 19.21 -42.44 -46.23
C SER A 43 20.25 -43.45 -46.75
N GLU A 44 21.55 -43.12 -46.74
CA GLU A 44 22.64 -43.99 -47.22
C GLU A 44 22.60 -45.43 -46.66
N ASN A 45 22.08 -45.60 -45.43
CA ASN A 45 21.93 -46.92 -44.80
C ASN A 45 20.64 -47.66 -45.16
N SER A 46 19.95 -47.31 -46.25
CA SER A 46 18.66 -47.92 -46.66
C SER A 46 17.47 -47.67 -45.72
N TYR A 47 17.62 -46.83 -44.68
CA TYR A 47 16.58 -46.47 -43.72
C TYR A 47 16.30 -44.97 -43.72
N CYS A 48 15.05 -44.54 -43.58
CA CYS A 48 14.73 -43.11 -43.46
C CYS A 48 15.08 -42.57 -42.06
N GLY A 49 15.14 -41.25 -41.89
CA GLY A 49 15.46 -40.60 -40.61
C GLY A 49 14.61 -41.04 -39.41
N LYS A 50 13.35 -41.47 -39.62
CA LYS A 50 12.48 -41.98 -38.54
C LYS A 50 12.74 -43.43 -38.15
N HIS A 51 13.45 -44.19 -38.98
CA HIS A 51 13.74 -45.60 -38.77
C HIS A 51 15.23 -45.89 -38.54
N GLN A 52 16.02 -44.86 -38.18
CA GLN A 52 17.43 -45.02 -37.87
C GLN A 52 17.67 -46.00 -36.70
N THR A 53 16.77 -46.06 -35.72
CA THR A 53 16.86 -47.08 -34.66
C THR A 53 16.69 -48.50 -35.17
N VAL A 54 15.92 -48.72 -36.25
CA VAL A 54 15.78 -50.04 -36.88
C VAL A 54 17.08 -50.40 -37.60
N ALA A 55 17.68 -49.43 -38.32
CA ALA A 55 19.00 -49.59 -38.95
C ALA A 55 20.08 -50.00 -37.94
N SER A 56 20.14 -49.31 -36.79
CA SER A 56 21.11 -49.64 -35.73
C SER A 56 20.88 -51.03 -35.12
N ILE A 57 19.63 -51.49 -35.04
CA ILE A 57 19.32 -52.83 -34.53
C ILE A 57 19.77 -53.92 -35.51
N GLU A 58 19.56 -53.71 -36.81
CA GLU A 58 20.01 -54.67 -37.82
C GLU A 58 21.52 -54.76 -37.90
N LYS A 59 22.21 -53.61 -37.94
CA LYS A 59 23.67 -53.56 -37.90
C LYS A 59 24.23 -54.23 -36.64
N ALA A 60 23.60 -53.97 -35.47
CA ALA A 60 24.00 -54.64 -34.24
C ALA A 60 23.86 -56.17 -34.35
N LYS A 61 22.80 -56.68 -34.97
CA LYS A 61 22.60 -58.13 -35.18
C LYS A 61 23.66 -58.73 -36.11
N GLU A 62 24.04 -58.02 -37.18
CA GLU A 62 25.14 -58.42 -38.06
C GLU A 62 26.45 -58.55 -37.26
N ASP A 63 26.69 -57.61 -36.35
CA ASP A 63 27.86 -57.60 -35.45
C ASP A 63 27.73 -58.57 -34.24
N SER A 64 26.72 -59.46 -34.21
CA SER A 64 26.43 -60.36 -33.06
C SER A 64 26.14 -59.65 -31.72
N HIS A 65 25.66 -58.41 -31.79
CA HIS A 65 25.22 -57.60 -30.67
C HIS A 65 23.69 -57.41 -30.66
N TYR A 66 23.14 -57.11 -29.50
CA TYR A 66 21.72 -56.89 -29.26
C TYR A 66 21.50 -55.49 -28.68
N LYS A 67 20.36 -54.88 -29.02
CA LYS A 67 19.94 -53.65 -28.36
C LYS A 67 19.54 -53.95 -26.92
N CYS A 68 20.00 -53.11 -25.98
CA CYS A 68 19.53 -53.15 -24.61
C CYS A 68 18.00 -53.09 -24.53
N SER A 69 17.37 -53.99 -23.76
CA SER A 69 15.91 -54.07 -23.66
C SER A 69 15.26 -52.89 -22.93
N THR A 70 16.04 -51.98 -22.34
CA THR A 70 15.52 -50.78 -21.69
C THR A 70 14.95 -49.80 -22.71
N HIS A 71 13.71 -49.37 -22.52
CA HIS A 71 13.02 -48.42 -23.39
C HIS A 71 13.83 -47.12 -23.55
N ARG A 72 14.06 -46.69 -24.81
CA ARG A 72 14.92 -45.55 -25.24
C ARG A 72 16.43 -45.69 -25.00
N CYS A 73 16.93 -46.82 -24.49
CA CYS A 73 18.37 -47.07 -24.47
C CYS A 73 18.86 -47.41 -25.89
N THR A 74 19.97 -46.81 -26.31
CA THR A 74 20.59 -47.03 -27.62
C THR A 74 21.82 -47.92 -27.57
N ASN A 75 22.24 -48.38 -26.39
CA ASN A 75 23.43 -49.21 -26.24
C ASN A 75 23.22 -50.59 -26.88
N THR A 76 24.23 -51.04 -27.59
CA THR A 76 24.37 -52.40 -28.12
C THR A 76 25.26 -53.22 -27.20
N ILE A 77 24.87 -54.45 -26.93
CA ILE A 77 25.50 -55.34 -25.95
C ILE A 77 25.60 -56.75 -26.52
N SER A 78 26.60 -57.53 -26.10
CA SER A 78 26.75 -58.93 -26.53
C SER A 78 25.70 -59.87 -25.92
N SER A 79 24.94 -59.44 -24.91
CA SER A 79 23.83 -60.21 -24.30
C SER A 79 22.46 -59.69 -24.72
N ASN A 80 21.43 -60.53 -24.69
CA ASN A 80 20.07 -60.16 -25.11
C ASN A 80 19.22 -59.43 -24.05
N LYS A 81 19.77 -59.11 -22.86
CA LYS A 81 18.98 -58.58 -21.73
C LYS A 81 19.16 -57.07 -21.51
N TYR A 82 20.19 -56.63 -20.79
CA TYR A 82 20.38 -55.22 -20.37
C TYR A 82 21.86 -54.83 -20.35
N CYS A 83 22.17 -53.58 -20.66
CA CYS A 83 23.55 -53.06 -20.52
C CYS A 83 23.90 -52.76 -19.06
N GLN A 84 25.19 -52.79 -18.74
CA GLN A 84 25.69 -52.56 -17.38
C GLN A 84 25.17 -51.23 -16.82
N ASP A 85 25.20 -50.13 -17.59
CA ASP A 85 24.67 -48.84 -17.16
C ASP A 85 23.18 -48.88 -16.78
N CYS A 86 22.35 -49.64 -17.52
CA CYS A 86 20.94 -49.80 -17.21
C CYS A 86 20.71 -50.69 -16.00
N VAL A 87 21.58 -51.68 -15.77
CA VAL A 87 21.55 -52.54 -14.58
C VAL A 87 21.92 -51.71 -13.36
N THR A 88 23.04 -50.97 -13.41
CA THR A 88 23.51 -50.08 -12.35
C THR A 88 22.45 -49.03 -11.99
N LYS A 89 21.85 -48.35 -12.98
CA LYS A 89 20.74 -47.40 -12.74
C LYS A 89 19.52 -48.04 -12.10
N LYS A 90 19.22 -49.31 -12.41
CA LYS A 90 18.11 -50.05 -11.77
C LYS A 90 18.45 -50.49 -10.34
N THR A 91 19.72 -50.75 -10.03
CA THR A 91 20.17 -51.13 -8.69
C THR A 91 20.35 -49.91 -7.77
N GLU A 92 20.83 -48.78 -8.30
CA GLU A 92 20.94 -47.50 -7.56
C GLU A 92 19.56 -46.90 -7.25
N ALA A 93 18.53 -47.21 -8.06
CA ALA A 93 17.16 -46.73 -7.87
C ALA A 93 16.32 -47.50 -6.81
N LYS A 94 16.89 -48.51 -6.14
CA LYS A 94 16.26 -49.21 -5.01
C LYS A 94 16.86 -48.69 -3.69
N SER A 95 16.14 -48.31 -2.64
CA SER A 95 14.70 -48.30 -2.39
C SER A 95 14.41 -47.32 -1.24
N THR A 96 13.91 -46.12 -1.53
CA THR A 96 13.18 -45.36 -0.51
C THR A 96 11.71 -45.37 -0.88
N LEU A 97 10.86 -45.66 0.12
CA LEU A 97 9.41 -45.57 -0.06
C LEU A 97 9.04 -44.12 -0.37
N CYS A 98 7.98 -43.95 -1.15
CA CYS A 98 7.46 -42.63 -1.46
C CYS A 98 7.05 -41.90 -0.18
N LYS A 99 7.59 -40.69 0.01
CA LYS A 99 7.28 -39.80 1.15
C LYS A 99 5.86 -39.20 1.10
N GLY A 100 5.06 -39.50 0.09
CA GLY A 100 3.73 -38.93 -0.10
C GLY A 100 2.63 -39.76 0.54
N ASN A 101 1.55 -39.13 0.98
CA ASN A 101 0.35 -39.82 1.45
C ASN A 101 -0.68 -39.96 0.32
N ILE A 102 -1.45 -41.04 0.36
CA ILE A 102 -2.52 -41.30 -0.60
C ILE A 102 -3.62 -40.24 -0.43
N THR A 103 -3.98 -39.55 -1.52
CA THR A 103 -4.90 -38.41 -1.50
C THR A 103 -6.35 -38.77 -1.84
N GLN A 104 -6.61 -39.97 -2.39
CA GLN A 104 -7.92 -40.41 -2.87
C GLN A 104 -8.15 -41.90 -2.62
N GLY A 105 -9.42 -42.31 -2.52
CA GLY A 105 -9.84 -43.70 -2.33
C GLY A 105 -9.92 -44.13 -0.86
N PRO A 106 -10.15 -45.44 -0.60
CA PRO A 106 -10.38 -45.97 0.75
C PRO A 106 -9.16 -45.85 1.68
N ASN A 107 -7.95 -45.77 1.12
CA ASN A 107 -6.69 -45.64 1.88
C ASN A 107 -6.22 -44.18 2.01
N LYS A 108 -7.10 -43.20 1.79
CA LYS A 108 -6.74 -41.78 1.88
C LYS A 108 -6.16 -41.45 3.26
N GLY A 109 -5.01 -40.78 3.28
CA GLY A 109 -4.28 -40.39 4.48
C GLY A 109 -3.13 -41.33 4.83
N ASN A 110 -3.12 -42.57 4.34
CA ASN A 110 -2.04 -43.52 4.60
C ASN A 110 -0.79 -43.21 3.76
N PRO A 111 0.42 -43.59 4.24
CA PRO A 111 1.66 -43.48 3.47
C PRO A 111 1.58 -44.26 2.16
N CYS A 112 2.22 -43.73 1.11
CA CYS A 112 2.32 -44.42 -0.15
C CYS A 112 3.30 -45.59 -0.05
N ASP A 113 2.83 -46.75 -0.47
CA ASP A 113 3.56 -48.01 -0.54
C ASP A 113 4.46 -48.15 -1.80
N LYS A 114 4.43 -47.17 -2.69
CA LYS A 114 5.20 -47.20 -3.95
C LYS A 114 6.63 -46.74 -3.74
N GLU A 115 7.55 -47.32 -4.51
CA GLU A 115 8.94 -46.86 -4.58
C GLU A 115 9.00 -45.42 -5.12
N ALA A 116 9.90 -44.62 -4.53
CA ALA A 116 10.21 -43.30 -5.04
C ALA A 116 10.87 -43.40 -6.42
N SER A 117 10.37 -42.62 -7.37
CA SER A 117 10.90 -42.53 -8.73
C SER A 117 11.65 -41.21 -8.98
N THR A 118 11.64 -40.30 -8.01
CA THR A 118 12.33 -39.00 -8.08
C THR A 118 13.42 -38.91 -7.01
N PRO A 119 14.50 -38.14 -7.25
CA PRO A 119 15.56 -37.91 -6.27
C PRO A 119 15.04 -37.35 -4.93
N GLU A 120 13.97 -36.56 -4.97
CA GLU A 120 13.35 -35.96 -3.79
C GLU A 120 12.56 -36.96 -2.92
N GLY A 121 12.39 -38.21 -3.38
CA GLY A 121 11.74 -39.28 -2.63
C GLY A 121 10.23 -39.42 -2.89
N TYR A 122 9.74 -39.04 -4.07
CA TYR A 122 8.33 -39.18 -4.47
C TYR A 122 8.16 -40.14 -5.64
N CYS A 123 7.04 -40.86 -5.69
CA CYS A 123 6.67 -41.69 -6.84
C CYS A 123 6.02 -40.83 -7.94
N GLY A 124 5.85 -41.39 -9.14
CA GLY A 124 5.25 -40.68 -10.29
C GLY A 124 3.87 -40.05 -10.03
N LYS A 125 3.08 -40.60 -9.08
CA LYS A 125 1.78 -40.06 -8.66
C LYS A 125 1.88 -38.91 -7.65
N HIS A 126 3.03 -38.74 -7.00
CA HIS A 126 3.29 -37.74 -5.95
C HIS A 126 4.36 -36.72 -6.34
N THR A 127 4.70 -36.64 -7.63
CA THR A 127 5.63 -35.63 -8.18
C THR A 127 5.21 -34.19 -7.87
N LEU A 128 3.91 -33.95 -7.71
CA LEU A 128 3.38 -32.66 -7.32
C LEU A 128 3.83 -32.21 -5.92
N ASN A 129 4.09 -33.13 -4.99
CA ASN A 129 4.57 -32.78 -3.65
C ASN A 129 5.94 -32.08 -3.71
N ILE A 130 6.74 -32.36 -4.74
CA ILE A 130 7.99 -31.64 -5.01
C ILE A 130 7.71 -30.17 -5.25
N LEU A 131 6.70 -29.87 -6.08
CA LEU A 131 6.32 -28.49 -6.40
C LEU A 131 5.76 -27.77 -5.18
N VAL A 132 4.91 -28.44 -4.39
CA VAL A 132 4.32 -27.89 -3.14
C VAL A 132 5.41 -27.60 -2.11
N ASN A 133 6.36 -28.54 -1.91
CA ASN A 133 7.45 -28.34 -0.97
C ASN A 133 8.36 -27.19 -1.40
N LYS A 134 8.76 -27.15 -2.68
CA LYS A 134 9.55 -26.03 -3.23
C LYS A 134 8.84 -24.69 -3.08
N ALA A 135 7.52 -24.65 -3.23
CA ALA A 135 6.77 -23.42 -2.97
C ALA A 135 6.86 -23.03 -1.49
N SER A 136 6.62 -23.99 -0.59
CA SER A 136 6.66 -23.77 0.86
C SER A 136 8.02 -23.31 1.36
N GLU A 137 9.11 -23.88 0.84
CA GLU A 137 10.50 -23.46 1.13
C GLU A 137 10.77 -22.01 0.74
N ASN A 138 10.12 -21.53 -0.33
CA ASN A 138 10.20 -20.14 -0.78
C ASN A 138 9.17 -19.22 -0.11
N GLY A 139 8.49 -19.67 0.96
CA GLY A 139 7.44 -18.91 1.63
C GLY A 139 6.18 -18.68 0.76
N LYS A 140 5.99 -19.50 -0.29
CA LYS A 140 4.87 -19.40 -1.24
C LYS A 140 3.95 -20.61 -1.10
N ARG A 141 2.67 -20.42 -1.41
CA ARG A 141 1.69 -21.51 -1.48
C ARG A 141 1.17 -21.68 -2.91
N ILE A 142 0.85 -22.91 -3.28
CA ILE A 142 0.27 -23.23 -4.59
C ILE A 142 -1.25 -23.31 -4.47
N CYS A 143 -1.95 -22.86 -5.50
CA CYS A 143 -3.40 -22.93 -5.58
C CYS A 143 -3.92 -24.34 -5.30
N ASP A 144 -4.87 -24.43 -4.36
CA ASP A 144 -5.52 -25.64 -3.87
C ASP A 144 -4.53 -26.70 -3.37
N ASP A 145 -3.36 -26.28 -2.87
CA ASP A 145 -2.23 -27.14 -2.51
C ASP A 145 -1.83 -28.08 -3.67
N GLY A 146 -2.03 -27.61 -4.90
CA GLY A 146 -1.80 -28.38 -6.12
C GLY A 146 -2.82 -29.50 -6.39
N LYS A 147 -3.85 -29.69 -5.56
CA LYS A 147 -4.86 -30.78 -5.73
C LYS A 147 -5.59 -30.72 -7.07
N ARG A 148 -5.65 -29.53 -7.70
CA ARG A 148 -6.24 -29.30 -9.03
C ARG A 148 -5.18 -29.02 -10.09
N ALA A 149 -5.63 -28.86 -11.33
CA ALA A 149 -4.77 -28.56 -12.47
C ALA A 149 -3.99 -27.24 -12.31
N CYS A 150 -4.58 -26.22 -11.68
CA CYS A 150 -3.93 -24.92 -11.46
C CYS A 150 -2.70 -25.06 -10.56
N LYS A 151 -1.55 -24.56 -11.04
CA LYS A 151 -0.27 -24.55 -10.32
C LYS A 151 0.23 -23.15 -9.97
N ASN A 152 -0.62 -22.13 -10.10
CA ASN A 152 -0.26 -20.74 -9.80
C ASN A 152 0.01 -20.57 -8.30
N TYR A 153 0.91 -19.65 -7.97
CA TYR A 153 1.14 -19.24 -6.59
C TYR A 153 -0.05 -18.43 -6.05
N THR A 154 -0.23 -18.51 -4.74
CA THR A 154 -1.24 -17.72 -4.02
C THR A 154 -0.58 -16.54 -3.31
N VAL A 155 -1.39 -15.52 -3.04
CA VAL A 155 -0.98 -14.28 -2.38
C VAL A 155 -1.45 -14.37 -0.92
N GLU A 156 -0.63 -13.90 0.03
CA GLU A 156 -0.98 -13.82 1.46
C GLU A 156 -1.43 -15.16 2.07
N GLY A 157 -0.88 -16.30 1.63
CA GLY A 157 -1.22 -17.61 2.17
C GLY A 157 -2.63 -18.14 1.81
N LYS A 158 -3.37 -17.43 0.95
CA LYS A 158 -4.71 -17.84 0.48
C LYS A 158 -4.67 -19.25 -0.12
N LEU A 159 -5.77 -20.00 -0.02
CA LEU A 159 -5.87 -21.36 -0.59
C LEU A 159 -5.89 -21.36 -2.12
N LYS A 160 -6.47 -20.33 -2.75
CA LYS A 160 -6.60 -20.22 -4.21
C LYS A 160 -5.83 -19.03 -4.74
N CYS A 161 -5.33 -19.11 -5.98
CA CYS A 161 -4.75 -17.96 -6.67
C CYS A 161 -5.84 -16.96 -7.09
N GLU A 162 -5.45 -15.72 -7.40
CA GLU A 162 -6.40 -14.66 -7.74
C GLU A 162 -7.25 -15.01 -8.97
N ASP A 163 -6.66 -15.61 -10.01
CA ASP A 163 -7.39 -16.02 -11.22
C ASP A 163 -8.50 -17.03 -10.91
N CYS A 164 -8.19 -18.05 -10.09
CA CYS A 164 -9.16 -19.05 -9.68
C CYS A 164 -10.24 -18.44 -8.78
N LEU A 165 -9.88 -17.47 -7.93
CA LEU A 165 -10.84 -16.74 -7.11
C LEU A 165 -11.77 -15.88 -7.97
N MET A 166 -11.25 -15.19 -8.99
CA MET A 166 -12.07 -14.39 -9.91
C MET A 166 -13.10 -15.25 -10.65
N ILE A 167 -12.69 -16.40 -11.20
CA ILE A 167 -13.60 -17.32 -11.88
C ILE A 167 -14.70 -17.83 -10.94
N ILE A 168 -14.35 -18.13 -9.68
CA ILE A 168 -15.34 -18.56 -8.69
C ILE A 168 -16.30 -17.43 -8.36
N ARG A 169 -15.79 -16.23 -8.07
CA ARG A 169 -16.61 -15.04 -7.76
C ARG A 169 -17.57 -14.70 -8.88
N GLU A 170 -17.14 -14.82 -10.14
CA GLU A 170 -17.98 -14.57 -11.30
C GLU A 170 -19.14 -15.57 -11.38
N LYS A 171 -18.85 -16.87 -11.20
CA LYS A 171 -19.88 -17.91 -11.14
C LYS A 171 -20.86 -17.71 -9.97
N GLU A 172 -20.34 -17.38 -8.78
CA GLU A 172 -21.15 -17.10 -7.60
C GLU A 172 -22.05 -15.86 -7.80
N ARG A 173 -21.55 -14.81 -8.47
CA ARG A 173 -22.35 -13.62 -8.82
C ARG A 173 -23.49 -13.96 -9.76
N GLU A 174 -23.22 -14.72 -10.82
CA GLU A 174 -24.26 -15.11 -11.78
C GLU A 174 -25.30 -16.03 -11.13
N GLN A 175 -24.85 -17.00 -10.34
CA GLN A 175 -25.75 -17.86 -9.56
C GLN A 175 -26.60 -17.03 -8.58
N HIS A 176 -26.01 -16.08 -7.87
CA HIS A 176 -26.73 -15.22 -6.95
C HIS A 176 -27.78 -14.37 -7.68
N LYS A 177 -27.44 -13.82 -8.85
CA LYS A 177 -28.37 -13.06 -9.69
C LYS A 177 -29.55 -13.93 -10.13
N GLN A 178 -29.27 -15.12 -10.64
CA GLN A 178 -30.29 -16.09 -11.04
C GLN A 178 -31.22 -16.44 -9.87
N LEU A 179 -30.67 -16.80 -8.71
CA LEU A 179 -31.47 -17.17 -7.54
C LEU A 179 -32.36 -16.01 -7.07
N LYS A 180 -31.84 -14.77 -7.13
CA LYS A 180 -32.58 -13.55 -6.82
C LYS A 180 -33.78 -13.38 -7.74
N GLU A 181 -33.59 -13.54 -9.04
CA GLU A 181 -34.65 -13.43 -10.07
C GLU A 181 -35.69 -14.55 -9.94
N THR A 182 -35.27 -15.78 -9.64
CA THR A 182 -36.17 -16.93 -9.51
C THR A 182 -36.86 -17.03 -8.14
N GLY A 183 -36.57 -16.13 -7.20
CA GLY A 183 -37.17 -16.15 -5.85
C GLY A 183 -36.72 -17.32 -4.96
N LYS A 184 -35.68 -18.06 -5.35
CA LYS A 184 -35.17 -19.22 -4.61
C LYS A 184 -34.27 -18.79 -3.45
N CYS A 185 -34.03 -19.69 -2.49
CA CYS A 185 -33.19 -19.42 -1.33
C CYS A 185 -31.77 -19.02 -1.76
N LEU A 186 -31.30 -17.85 -1.32
CA LEU A 186 -29.93 -17.33 -1.59
C LEU A 186 -28.82 -18.10 -0.85
N GLY A 187 -29.15 -19.11 -0.05
CA GLY A 187 -28.19 -19.96 0.66
C GLY A 187 -28.00 -21.31 -0.03
N CYS A 188 -29.08 -22.10 -0.12
CA CYS A 188 -29.04 -23.46 -0.66
C CYS A 188 -29.57 -23.58 -2.10
N GLY A 189 -30.25 -22.56 -2.63
CA GLY A 189 -30.87 -22.61 -3.95
C GLY A 189 -32.19 -23.39 -4.02
N SER A 190 -32.70 -23.91 -2.90
CA SER A 190 -34.01 -24.56 -2.82
C SER A 190 -35.16 -23.56 -2.94
N ASP A 191 -36.33 -24.04 -3.31
CA ASP A 191 -37.57 -23.25 -3.28
C ASP A 191 -37.93 -22.89 -1.83
N ILE A 192 -38.49 -21.69 -1.64
CA ILE A 192 -38.88 -21.18 -0.33
C ILE A 192 -40.38 -21.43 -0.16
N GLU A 193 -40.72 -22.45 0.63
CA GLU A 193 -42.12 -22.81 0.91
C GLU A 193 -42.77 -21.78 1.84
N GLU A 194 -42.05 -21.37 2.89
CA GLU A 194 -42.48 -20.38 3.86
C GLU A 194 -41.51 -19.21 3.96
N LYS A 195 -42.06 -18.00 4.07
CA LYS A 195 -41.26 -16.79 4.21
C LYS A 195 -40.52 -16.79 5.54
N THR A 196 -39.21 -16.56 5.48
CA THR A 196 -38.39 -16.44 6.68
C THR A 196 -38.34 -14.98 7.14
N SER A 197 -38.64 -14.72 8.42
CA SER A 197 -38.65 -13.37 9.00
C SER A 197 -37.30 -12.99 9.62
N GLY A 198 -36.72 -11.89 9.15
CA GLY A 198 -35.42 -11.40 9.58
C GLY A 198 -35.42 -10.57 10.88
N PHE A 199 -34.24 -10.05 11.27
CA PHE A 199 -34.01 -9.25 12.48
C PHE A 199 -34.93 -8.01 12.65
N ARG A 200 -35.51 -7.47 11.57
CA ARG A 200 -36.45 -6.34 11.59
C ARG A 200 -37.87 -6.71 11.11
N ARG A 201 -38.26 -7.99 11.26
CA ARG A 201 -39.49 -8.54 10.69
C ARG A 201 -39.62 -8.38 9.17
N ALA A 202 -38.52 -8.11 8.49
CA ALA A 202 -38.46 -8.05 7.04
C ALA A 202 -38.28 -9.46 6.49
N ASP A 203 -39.05 -9.81 5.47
CA ASP A 203 -38.90 -11.08 4.76
C ASP A 203 -37.49 -11.17 4.16
N VAL A 204 -36.79 -12.28 4.41
CA VAL A 204 -35.49 -12.57 3.80
C VAL A 204 -35.65 -13.65 2.74
N GLN A 205 -34.91 -13.52 1.63
CA GLN A 205 -34.90 -14.50 0.55
C GLN A 205 -33.98 -15.69 0.89
N ARG A 206 -34.27 -16.36 1.99
CA ARG A 206 -33.58 -17.56 2.48
C ARG A 206 -34.61 -18.47 3.14
N CYS A 207 -34.38 -19.77 3.10
CA CYS A 207 -35.11 -20.70 3.98
C CYS A 207 -34.63 -20.54 5.43
N GLN A 208 -35.45 -20.99 6.38
CA GLN A 208 -35.19 -20.86 7.81
C GLN A 208 -33.83 -21.45 8.20
N ALA A 209 -33.52 -22.66 7.75
CA ALA A 209 -32.24 -23.32 8.01
C ALA A 209 -31.02 -22.50 7.53
N CYS A 210 -31.08 -21.94 6.31
CA CYS A 210 -30.00 -21.09 5.79
C CYS A 210 -29.90 -19.75 6.52
N TYR A 211 -31.02 -19.22 7.01
CA TYR A 211 -31.04 -18.00 7.80
C TYR A 211 -30.45 -18.23 9.21
N ASP A 212 -30.74 -19.36 9.85
CA ASP A 212 -30.19 -19.68 11.16
C ASP A 212 -28.67 -19.88 11.13
N ILE A 213 -28.16 -20.56 10.10
CA ILE A 213 -26.71 -20.65 9.85
C ILE A 213 -26.11 -19.26 9.67
N LEU A 214 -26.74 -18.40 8.85
CA LEU A 214 -26.28 -17.03 8.65
C LEU A 214 -26.26 -16.27 9.98
N LYS A 215 -27.32 -16.38 10.78
CA LYS A 215 -27.45 -15.73 12.08
C LYS A 215 -26.35 -16.17 13.03
N GLU A 216 -26.08 -17.47 13.14
CA GLU A 216 -24.99 -18.02 13.97
C GLU A 216 -23.60 -17.54 13.51
N VAL A 217 -23.38 -17.50 12.19
CA VAL A 217 -22.13 -16.94 11.64
C VAL A 217 -22.01 -15.46 12.00
N GLU A 218 -23.11 -14.70 11.91
CA GLU A 218 -23.12 -13.28 12.24
C GLU A 218 -22.95 -13.00 13.74
N THR A 219 -23.48 -13.84 14.63
CA THR A 219 -23.26 -13.66 16.08
C THR A 219 -21.82 -13.93 16.48
N ARG A 220 -21.12 -14.82 15.78
CA ARG A 220 -19.69 -15.12 16.01
C ARG A 220 -18.74 -14.10 15.38
N ARG A 221 -19.21 -13.28 14.45
CA ARG A 221 -18.37 -12.27 13.78
C ARG A 221 -18.18 -11.07 14.69
N THR A 222 -16.95 -10.89 15.20
CA THR A 222 -16.49 -9.62 15.75
C THR A 222 -16.28 -8.62 14.61
N ARG A 223 -17.32 -7.87 14.25
CA ARG A 223 -17.23 -6.83 13.23
C ARG A 223 -16.67 -5.55 13.85
N HIS A 224 -15.37 -5.31 13.74
CA HIS A 224 -14.85 -3.95 13.80
C HIS A 224 -14.93 -3.35 12.40
N ARG A 225 -16.07 -2.72 12.07
CA ARG A 225 -16.27 -2.15 10.74
C ARG A 225 -15.59 -0.80 10.63
N ASN A 226 -14.46 -0.75 9.94
CA ASN A 226 -13.79 0.51 9.63
C ASN A 226 -14.40 1.13 8.36
N TYR A 227 -15.40 1.99 8.54
CA TYR A 227 -16.07 2.67 7.42
C TYR A 227 -15.13 3.51 6.56
N ASN A 228 -14.07 4.10 7.14
CA ASN A 228 -13.11 4.91 6.39
C ASN A 228 -12.28 4.04 5.46
N GLU A 229 -11.74 2.92 5.95
CA GLU A 229 -11.01 1.97 5.11
C GLU A 229 -11.89 1.45 3.97
N GLU A 230 -13.14 1.06 4.25
CA GLU A 230 -14.02 0.56 3.20
C GLU A 230 -14.40 1.63 2.16
N ARG A 231 -14.50 2.91 2.56
CA ARG A 231 -14.81 4.03 1.66
C ARG A 231 -13.60 4.39 0.81
N LYS A 232 -12.41 4.40 1.41
CA LYS A 232 -11.14 4.62 0.73
C LYS A 232 -10.86 3.50 -0.29
N ALA A 233 -11.07 2.25 0.09
CA ALA A 233 -10.88 1.09 -0.79
C ALA A 233 -11.91 1.02 -1.93
N ASN A 234 -13.08 1.66 -1.78
CA ASN A 234 -14.14 1.64 -2.77
C ASN A 234 -14.78 3.03 -2.93
N ILE A 235 -14.03 3.91 -3.60
CA ILE A 235 -14.45 5.29 -3.85
C ILE A 235 -15.77 5.38 -4.63
N GLN A 236 -15.99 4.45 -5.57
CA GLN A 236 -17.23 4.36 -6.35
C GLN A 236 -18.45 4.16 -5.48
N ARG A 237 -18.39 3.24 -4.50
CA ARG A 237 -19.47 3.04 -3.54
C ARG A 237 -19.67 4.29 -2.68
N HIS A 238 -18.59 4.93 -2.24
CA HIS A 238 -18.69 6.14 -1.43
C HIS A 238 -19.38 7.28 -2.18
N TYR A 239 -19.02 7.49 -3.45
CA TYR A 239 -19.67 8.42 -4.35
C TYR A 239 -21.17 8.14 -4.52
N GLN A 240 -21.55 6.86 -4.72
CA GLN A 240 -22.96 6.46 -4.83
C GLN A 240 -23.75 6.66 -3.53
N GLU A 241 -23.12 6.55 -2.35
CA GLU A 241 -23.75 6.89 -1.07
C GLU A 241 -24.18 8.36 -1.03
N TYR A 242 -23.34 9.27 -1.56
CA TYR A 242 -23.65 10.70 -1.65
C TYR A 242 -24.79 10.99 -2.62
N ILE A 243 -24.75 10.43 -3.84
CA ILE A 243 -25.84 10.57 -4.82
C ILE A 243 -27.16 10.10 -4.23
N THR A 244 -27.17 8.89 -3.65
CA THR A 244 -28.38 8.32 -3.04
C THR A 244 -28.89 9.20 -1.90
N SER A 245 -27.99 9.73 -1.07
CA SER A 245 -28.34 10.64 0.04
C SER A 245 -28.87 11.99 -0.45
N ALA A 246 -28.31 12.55 -1.52
CA ALA A 246 -28.75 13.79 -2.14
C ALA A 246 -30.15 13.62 -2.77
N ASN A 247 -30.36 12.54 -3.53
CA ASN A 247 -31.64 12.21 -4.15
C ASN A 247 -32.77 12.04 -3.12
N LYS A 248 -32.49 11.34 -2.01
CA LYS A 248 -33.47 11.19 -0.91
C LYS A 248 -33.90 12.51 -0.27
N ARG A 249 -33.05 13.54 -0.35
CA ARG A 249 -33.31 14.88 0.19
C ARG A 249 -33.70 15.88 -0.91
N CYS A 250 -33.86 15.42 -2.15
CA CYS A 250 -34.14 16.25 -3.32
C CYS A 250 -33.11 17.37 -3.56
N ILE A 251 -31.82 17.06 -3.36
CA ILE A 251 -30.70 18.00 -3.59
C ILE A 251 -30.01 17.61 -4.90
N SER A 252 -29.76 18.58 -5.78
CA SER A 252 -29.01 18.34 -7.01
C SER A 252 -27.57 17.91 -6.74
N PHE A 253 -27.06 17.02 -7.58
CA PHE A 253 -25.70 16.50 -7.47
C PHE A 253 -25.04 16.50 -8.85
N ASP A 254 -24.08 17.40 -9.03
CA ASP A 254 -23.32 17.67 -10.25
C ASP A 254 -21.84 17.86 -9.86
N VAL A 255 -21.24 16.75 -9.41
CA VAL A 255 -19.81 16.61 -9.10
C VAL A 255 -19.38 15.31 -9.74
N SER A 256 -18.32 15.33 -10.56
CA SER A 256 -17.79 14.11 -11.18
C SER A 256 -17.18 13.17 -10.13
N ILE A 257 -17.01 11.89 -10.47
CA ILE A 257 -16.37 10.95 -9.55
C ILE A 257 -14.90 11.29 -9.31
N GLU A 258 -14.22 11.85 -10.32
CA GLU A 258 -12.83 12.29 -10.25
C GLU A 258 -12.68 13.46 -9.26
N GLU A 259 -13.52 14.49 -9.40
CA GLU A 259 -13.55 15.62 -8.46
C GLU A 259 -13.91 15.16 -7.05
N PHE A 260 -14.92 14.28 -6.93
CA PHE A 260 -15.30 13.71 -5.65
C PHE A 260 -14.13 12.99 -4.97
N ALA A 261 -13.38 12.16 -5.72
CA ALA A 261 -12.21 11.45 -5.22
C ALA A 261 -11.13 12.42 -4.72
N THR A 262 -10.88 13.51 -5.46
CA THR A 262 -9.94 14.57 -5.03
C THR A 262 -10.42 15.24 -3.74
N LEU A 263 -11.71 15.58 -3.63
CA LEU A 263 -12.27 16.29 -2.48
C LEU A 263 -12.26 15.45 -1.19
N VAL A 264 -12.60 14.16 -1.27
CA VAL A 264 -12.61 13.29 -0.08
C VAL A 264 -11.21 12.84 0.34
N GLY A 265 -10.22 12.97 -0.54
CA GLY A 265 -8.81 12.72 -0.24
C GLY A 265 -8.02 13.98 0.12
N SER A 266 -8.64 15.17 0.12
CA SER A 266 -7.96 16.42 0.46
C SER A 266 -7.92 16.66 1.97
N GLU A 267 -7.17 17.69 2.40
CA GLU A 267 -7.33 18.24 3.74
C GLU A 267 -8.71 18.90 3.90
N CYS A 268 -9.21 18.96 5.14
CA CYS A 268 -10.43 19.68 5.47
C CYS A 268 -10.24 21.18 5.17
N ALA A 269 -11.15 21.77 4.40
CA ALA A 269 -11.10 23.18 4.03
C ALA A 269 -11.19 24.13 5.25
N TYR A 270 -11.81 23.67 6.35
CA TYR A 270 -12.05 24.51 7.54
C TYR A 270 -10.96 24.39 8.60
N CYS A 271 -10.57 23.16 8.99
CA CYS A 271 -9.59 22.95 10.06
C CYS A 271 -8.25 22.38 9.59
N ARG A 272 -8.08 22.12 8.29
CA ARG A 272 -6.87 21.51 7.70
C ARG A 272 -6.55 20.10 8.19
N TYR A 273 -7.49 19.44 8.88
CA TYR A 273 -7.35 18.03 9.22
C TYR A 273 -7.11 17.20 7.95
N TYR A 274 -6.05 16.40 7.96
CA TYR A 274 -5.67 15.50 6.89
C TYR A 274 -5.10 14.22 7.50
N ASN A 275 -5.51 13.08 6.95
CA ASN A 275 -4.93 11.78 7.28
C ASN A 275 -4.88 10.97 6.00
N GLU A 276 -3.67 10.63 5.55
CA GLU A 276 -3.47 9.87 4.32
C GLU A 276 -4.20 8.52 4.34
N SER A 277 -4.38 7.90 5.51
CA SER A 277 -5.06 6.61 5.68
C SER A 277 -6.59 6.70 5.67
N GLU A 278 -7.17 7.90 5.72
CA GLU A 278 -8.61 8.12 5.80
C GLU A 278 -9.13 8.89 4.59
N VAL A 279 -10.46 8.89 4.46
CA VAL A 279 -11.17 9.80 3.55
C VAL A 279 -12.10 10.66 4.37
N ILE A 280 -12.18 11.94 4.04
CA ILE A 280 -13.12 12.88 4.66
C ILE A 280 -14.42 12.95 3.85
N GLY A 281 -15.38 13.73 4.33
CA GLY A 281 -16.60 14.00 3.57
C GLY A 281 -16.45 15.22 2.66
N ILE A 282 -17.56 15.59 2.03
CA ILE A 282 -17.71 16.91 1.38
C ILE A 282 -18.82 17.70 2.07
N ASP A 283 -18.59 18.99 2.24
CA ASP A 283 -19.58 19.96 2.74
C ASP A 283 -20.04 20.89 1.61
N ARG A 284 -21.29 21.34 1.69
CA ARG A 284 -21.85 22.36 0.80
C ARG A 284 -21.65 23.71 1.48
N VAL A 285 -20.84 24.59 0.88
CA VAL A 285 -20.50 25.90 1.45
C VAL A 285 -21.77 26.71 1.73
N ASP A 286 -22.65 26.78 0.72
CA ASP A 286 -24.02 27.23 0.86
C ASP A 286 -24.98 26.03 0.81
N ASN A 287 -25.72 25.82 1.90
CA ASN A 287 -26.67 24.72 2.03
C ASN A 287 -27.93 24.87 1.15
N SER A 288 -28.21 26.08 0.65
CA SER A 288 -29.31 26.34 -0.29
C SER A 288 -28.99 25.90 -1.72
N ILE A 289 -27.70 25.73 -2.04
CA ILE A 289 -27.22 25.26 -3.34
C ILE A 289 -26.93 23.75 -3.24
N GLY A 290 -27.08 23.04 -4.36
CA GLY A 290 -26.77 21.62 -4.48
C GLY A 290 -25.27 21.31 -4.38
N TYR A 291 -24.93 20.05 -4.63
CA TYR A 291 -23.53 19.65 -4.81
C TYR A 291 -23.10 20.02 -6.23
N ILE A 292 -22.45 21.17 -6.38
CA ILE A 292 -21.79 21.61 -7.63
C ILE A 292 -20.34 21.94 -7.30
N THR A 293 -19.41 21.77 -8.24
CA THR A 293 -17.96 21.96 -7.98
C THR A 293 -17.62 23.29 -7.30
N SER A 294 -18.33 24.38 -7.64
CA SER A 294 -18.12 25.71 -7.03
C SER A 294 -18.70 25.89 -5.62
N ASN A 295 -19.55 24.98 -5.15
CA ASN A 295 -20.24 25.04 -3.86
C ASN A 295 -19.81 23.92 -2.88
N VAL A 296 -18.89 23.04 -3.28
CA VAL A 296 -18.46 21.92 -2.43
C VAL A 296 -17.00 22.04 -2.03
N VAL A 297 -16.69 21.60 -0.81
CA VAL A 297 -15.32 21.52 -0.30
C VAL A 297 -15.10 20.22 0.46
N GLY A 298 -13.87 19.72 0.46
CA GLY A 298 -13.47 18.62 1.35
C GLY A 298 -13.62 19.06 2.81
N CYS A 299 -14.34 18.28 3.62
CA CYS A 299 -14.64 18.64 5.00
C CYS A 299 -14.67 17.42 5.92
N CYS A 300 -13.97 17.49 7.05
CA CYS A 300 -14.06 16.47 8.09
C CYS A 300 -15.46 16.44 8.73
N SER A 301 -15.82 15.30 9.32
CA SER A 301 -17.15 15.10 9.93
C SER A 301 -17.44 16.05 11.10
N VAL A 302 -16.39 16.46 11.82
CA VAL A 302 -16.49 17.38 12.96
C VAL A 302 -16.90 18.78 12.48
N CYS A 303 -16.13 19.38 11.56
CA CYS A 303 -16.44 20.72 11.06
C CYS A 303 -17.77 20.75 10.30
N ASN A 304 -18.09 19.72 9.51
CA ASN A 304 -19.36 19.64 8.81
C ASN A 304 -20.54 19.62 9.80
N ARG A 305 -20.40 18.90 10.91
CA ARG A 305 -21.41 18.86 11.98
C ARG A 305 -21.50 20.17 12.75
N MET A 306 -20.39 20.84 13.00
CA MET A 306 -20.39 22.15 13.66
C MET A 306 -21.05 23.23 12.80
N LYS A 307 -20.74 23.28 11.50
CA LYS A 307 -21.39 24.20 10.55
C LYS A 307 -22.87 23.85 10.37
N ASN A 308 -23.21 22.56 10.26
CA ASN A 308 -24.57 22.07 10.08
C ASN A 308 -25.29 22.81 8.94
N THR A 309 -26.48 23.35 9.19
CA THR A 309 -27.27 24.13 8.24
C THR A 309 -26.92 25.63 8.24
N HIS A 310 -26.01 26.09 9.11
CA HIS A 310 -25.66 27.51 9.20
C HIS A 310 -24.85 27.99 8.00
N SER A 311 -24.86 29.31 7.77
CA SER A 311 -24.00 29.95 6.78
C SER A 311 -22.53 29.84 7.19
N LEU A 312 -21.64 29.89 6.20
CA LEU A 312 -20.20 29.87 6.44
C LEU A 312 -19.76 31.01 7.37
N GLU A 313 -20.32 32.21 7.19
CA GLU A 313 -19.96 33.37 8.00
C GLU A 313 -20.41 33.23 9.46
N PHE A 314 -21.60 32.68 9.71
CA PHE A 314 -22.04 32.36 11.06
C PHE A 314 -21.12 31.33 11.72
N PHE A 315 -20.76 30.28 10.99
CA PHE A 315 -19.87 29.24 11.49
C PHE A 315 -18.49 29.80 11.86
N LYS A 316 -17.88 30.62 10.98
CA LYS A 316 -16.60 31.29 11.26
C LYS A 316 -16.67 32.17 12.51
N GLU A 317 -17.70 33.00 12.62
CA GLU A 317 -17.87 33.89 13.76
C GLU A 317 -18.10 33.12 15.06
N HIS A 318 -18.82 32.00 15.02
CA HIS A 318 -19.00 31.16 16.20
C HIS A 318 -17.71 30.46 16.63
N VAL A 319 -16.91 29.95 15.68
CA VAL A 319 -15.57 29.40 15.96
C VAL A 319 -14.67 30.48 16.57
N ARG A 320 -14.73 31.72 16.04
CA ARG A 320 -13.99 32.85 16.59
C ARG A 320 -14.36 33.11 18.05
N LYS A 321 -15.66 33.16 18.37
CA LYS A 321 -16.14 33.33 19.75
C LYS A 321 -15.67 32.20 20.68
N LEU A 322 -15.75 30.95 20.24
CA LEU A 322 -15.25 29.80 21.00
C LEU A 322 -13.75 29.92 21.26
N TYR A 323 -12.96 30.33 20.25
CA TYR A 323 -11.53 30.59 20.43
C TYR A 323 -11.28 31.68 21.47
N HIS A 324 -11.99 32.81 21.39
CA HIS A 324 -11.85 33.90 22.37
C HIS A 324 -12.23 33.43 23.79
N THR A 325 -13.37 32.77 23.99
CA THR A 325 -13.82 32.37 25.32
C THR A 325 -13.09 31.14 25.89
N MET A 326 -12.63 30.20 25.05
CA MET A 326 -12.01 28.97 25.55
C MET A 326 -10.48 29.01 25.54
N ILE A 327 -9.89 29.91 24.75
CA ILE A 327 -8.43 30.02 24.58
C ILE A 327 -7.94 31.43 24.96
N GLU A 328 -8.72 32.49 24.72
CA GLU A 328 -8.32 33.85 25.15
C GLU A 328 -8.79 34.25 26.56
N ASP A 329 -9.51 33.40 27.30
CA ASP A 329 -9.74 33.59 28.75
C ASP A 329 -8.47 33.29 29.59
N GLU A 330 -7.35 32.89 28.97
CA GLU A 330 -6.00 32.99 29.57
C GLU A 330 -5.34 34.37 29.35
N GLU A 331 -5.97 35.29 28.61
CA GLU A 331 -5.47 36.65 28.33
C GLU A 331 -6.30 37.77 28.99
N HIS A 332 -6.68 37.64 30.28
CA HIS A 332 -6.94 38.75 31.23
C HIS A 332 -7.20 38.18 32.65
N GLU A 333 -6.60 38.59 33.77
CA GLU A 333 -5.84 39.76 34.19
C GLU A 333 -4.51 39.31 34.83
N ILE A 334 -3.37 39.72 34.28
CA ILE A 334 -2.13 39.74 35.07
C ILE A 334 -2.31 40.92 36.03
N SER A 335 -2.34 40.65 37.33
CA SER A 335 -2.42 41.70 38.33
C SER A 335 -1.28 42.69 38.12
N GLU A 336 -1.49 44.00 38.38
CA GLU A 336 -0.44 45.02 38.24
C GLU A 336 0.87 44.63 38.97
N LYS A 337 0.80 43.75 39.97
CA LYS A 337 1.95 43.18 40.69
C LYS A 337 2.77 42.18 39.87
N ASP A 338 2.14 41.32 39.08
CA ASP A 338 2.82 40.30 38.28
C ASP A 338 3.44 40.90 36.99
N GLU A 339 2.84 41.96 36.45
CA GLU A 339 3.39 42.72 35.30
C GLU A 339 4.69 43.43 35.69
N GLU A 340 4.76 44.05 36.87
CA GLU A 340 5.96 44.74 37.37
C GLU A 340 7.14 43.79 37.64
N GLU A 341 6.85 42.53 38.00
CA GLU A 341 7.87 41.52 38.25
C GLU A 341 8.42 40.90 36.97
N SER A 342 7.62 40.83 35.89
CA SER A 342 8.07 40.37 34.56
C SER A 342 9.03 41.35 33.88
N ILE A 343 8.81 42.66 34.08
CA ILE A 343 9.68 43.74 33.57
C ILE A 343 11.08 43.62 34.18
N LYS A 344 11.22 43.07 35.39
CA LYS A 344 12.53 42.94 36.06
C LYS A 344 13.39 41.76 35.59
N LYS A 345 12.86 40.85 34.74
CA LYS A 345 13.54 39.56 34.45
C LYS A 345 14.15 39.46 33.06
N THR A 346 13.73 40.26 32.06
CA THR A 346 14.30 40.20 30.70
C THR A 346 13.82 41.31 29.73
N SER A 347 14.63 41.62 28.71
CA SER A 347 14.31 42.40 27.50
C SER A 347 13.41 41.69 26.47
N TYR A 348 13.08 40.41 26.63
CA TYR A 348 12.20 39.66 25.71
C TYR A 348 10.71 39.93 26.02
N LEU A 349 10.33 41.21 26.10
CA LEU A 349 8.97 41.64 26.43
C LEU A 349 8.03 41.55 25.22
N ARG A 350 6.75 41.29 25.49
CA ARG A 350 5.70 41.33 24.45
C ARG A 350 5.56 42.77 23.91
N PRO A 351 5.22 42.97 22.62
CA PRO A 351 5.08 44.32 22.05
C PRO A 351 4.13 45.24 22.82
N LYS A 352 3.06 44.70 23.43
CA LYS A 352 2.11 45.46 24.25
C LYS A 352 2.80 46.09 25.46
N ILE A 353 3.70 45.38 26.12
CA ILE A 353 4.45 45.88 27.30
C ILE A 353 5.39 47.01 26.88
N ILE A 354 6.10 46.85 25.76
CA ILE A 354 7.00 47.89 25.24
C ILE A 354 6.20 49.16 24.88
N VAL A 355 4.99 48.99 24.32
CA VAL A 355 4.07 50.10 24.04
C VAL A 355 3.61 50.78 25.34
N THR A 356 3.25 50.01 26.37
CA THR A 356 2.91 50.54 27.71
C THR A 356 4.09 51.30 28.33
N MET A 357 5.30 50.75 28.25
CA MET A 357 6.52 51.41 28.75
C MET A 357 6.83 52.70 27.99
N TYR A 358 6.55 52.76 26.69
CA TYR A 358 6.66 53.98 25.90
C TYR A 358 5.70 55.08 26.41
N TYR A 359 4.42 54.77 26.60
CA TYR A 359 3.43 55.74 27.10
C TYR A 359 3.68 56.16 28.54
N ASN A 360 4.15 55.24 29.38
CA ASN A 360 4.48 55.51 30.78
C ASN A 360 5.86 56.18 30.95
N LYS A 361 6.54 56.56 29.86
CA LYS A 361 7.89 57.17 29.86
C LYS A 361 8.96 56.31 30.55
N ARG A 362 8.78 54.99 30.54
CA ARG A 362 9.67 53.96 31.11
C ARG A 362 10.48 53.21 30.05
N LEU A 363 10.58 53.73 28.83
CA LEU A 363 11.33 53.06 27.76
C LEU A 363 12.83 52.94 28.07
N ASP A 364 13.37 53.79 28.95
CA ASP A 364 14.76 53.69 29.43
C ASP A 364 14.99 52.41 30.24
N ASP A 365 14.03 51.98 31.07
CA ASP A 365 14.09 50.70 31.78
C ASP A 365 14.19 49.55 30.77
N TYR A 366 13.41 49.61 29.68
CA TYR A 366 13.45 48.60 28.63
C TYR A 366 14.78 48.59 27.87
N ILE A 367 15.34 49.77 27.58
CA ILE A 367 16.64 49.91 26.92
C ILE A 367 17.74 49.34 27.82
N GLN A 368 17.69 49.59 29.13
CA GLN A 368 18.64 49.05 30.09
C GLN A 368 18.58 47.52 30.14
N LEU A 369 17.37 46.94 30.17
CA LEU A 369 17.18 45.49 30.04
C LEU A 369 17.74 44.95 28.72
N CYS A 370 17.56 45.67 27.61
CA CYS A 370 18.13 45.28 26.32
C CYS A 370 19.66 45.27 26.33
N ILE A 371 20.29 46.18 27.07
CA ILE A 371 21.75 46.21 27.25
C ILE A 371 22.21 45.02 28.09
N GLU A 372 21.53 44.75 29.21
CA GLU A 372 21.81 43.63 30.10
C GLU A 372 21.66 42.27 29.41
N ASP A 373 20.62 42.12 28.58
CA ASP A 373 20.38 40.95 27.74
C ASP A 373 21.21 40.90 26.45
N GLN A 374 22.14 41.86 26.26
CA GLN A 374 23.06 41.92 25.13
C GLN A 374 22.37 41.94 23.75
N ARG A 375 21.25 42.67 23.64
CA ARG A 375 20.60 42.94 22.33
C ARG A 375 21.54 43.72 21.42
N SER A 376 21.39 43.57 20.10
CA SER A 376 22.29 44.24 19.14
C SER A 376 22.23 45.77 19.28
N PRO A 377 23.36 46.49 19.11
CA PRO A 377 23.38 47.96 19.13
C PRO A 377 22.35 48.60 18.20
N LEU A 378 22.20 48.08 16.97
CA LEU A 378 21.19 48.54 16.00
C LEU A 378 19.74 48.40 16.47
N PHE A 379 19.45 47.39 17.30
CA PHE A 379 18.13 47.22 17.89
C PHE A 379 17.90 48.25 18.98
N ILE A 380 18.90 48.44 19.86
CA ILE A 380 18.86 49.42 20.94
C ILE A 380 18.70 50.84 20.38
N ASP A 381 19.41 51.18 19.31
CA ASP A 381 19.34 52.49 18.67
C ASP A 381 17.95 52.76 18.06
N LYS A 382 17.34 51.76 17.41
CA LYS A 382 15.94 51.88 16.92
C LYS A 382 14.91 52.06 18.03
N ILE A 383 15.14 51.45 19.20
CA ILE A 383 14.29 51.66 20.37
C ILE A 383 14.55 53.04 21.00
N ARG A 384 15.79 53.56 20.97
CA ARG A 384 16.11 54.94 21.39
C ARG A 384 15.45 55.97 20.49
N GLU A 385 15.43 55.74 19.18
CA GLU A 385 14.72 56.59 18.20
C GLU A 385 13.24 56.74 18.57
N LEU A 386 12.61 55.66 19.06
CA LEU A 386 11.21 55.69 19.49
C LEU A 386 10.96 56.72 20.59
N LYS A 387 11.94 56.98 21.48
CA LYS A 387 11.82 58.02 22.54
C LYS A 387 11.58 59.42 21.98
N GLY A 388 12.13 59.71 20.80
CA GLY A 388 12.03 61.03 20.17
C GLY A 388 10.76 61.23 19.35
N LEU A 389 9.97 60.18 19.15
CA LEU A 389 8.74 60.22 18.34
C LEU A 389 7.52 60.42 19.24
N THR A 390 6.49 61.08 18.73
CA THR A 390 5.15 61.15 19.36
C THR A 390 4.17 60.42 18.45
N LEU A 391 3.81 59.19 18.81
CA LEU A 391 3.00 58.27 17.97
C LEU A 391 1.75 57.80 18.72
N ASN A 392 0.70 57.43 17.98
CA ASN A 392 -0.47 56.77 18.55
C ASN A 392 -0.23 55.27 18.78
N GLU A 393 -1.10 54.60 19.55
CA GLU A 393 -0.82 53.25 20.07
C GLU A 393 -0.62 52.23 18.94
N VAL A 394 -1.39 52.38 17.86
CA VAL A 394 -1.32 51.53 16.67
C VAL A 394 0.01 51.72 15.95
N GLU A 395 0.49 52.95 15.84
CA GLU A 395 1.77 53.30 15.22
C GLU A 395 2.96 52.81 16.04
N VAL A 396 2.96 53.00 17.35
CA VAL A 396 4.01 52.49 18.26
C VAL A 396 4.05 50.96 18.18
N ARG A 397 2.90 50.29 18.22
CA ARG A 397 2.83 48.83 18.14
C ARG A 397 3.34 48.31 16.79
N LYS A 398 3.04 49.00 15.69
CA LYS A 398 3.54 48.67 14.34
C LYS A 398 5.04 48.89 14.26
N TYR A 399 5.56 49.99 14.81
CA TYR A 399 6.98 50.29 14.87
C TYR A 399 7.74 49.22 15.66
N VAL A 400 7.32 48.91 16.88
CA VAL A 400 7.94 47.88 17.74
C VAL A 400 7.94 46.52 17.04
N LYS A 401 6.83 46.10 16.43
CA LYS A 401 6.76 44.86 15.64
C LYS A 401 7.76 44.85 14.49
N ASN A 402 7.91 45.98 13.79
CA ASN A 402 8.87 46.11 12.69
C ASN A 402 10.32 46.10 13.17
N VAL A 403 10.63 46.75 14.30
CA VAL A 403 11.97 46.74 14.90
C VAL A 403 12.36 45.31 15.31
N ILE A 404 11.46 44.60 15.99
CA ILE A 404 11.63 43.17 16.37
C ILE A 404 11.84 42.30 15.12
N LYS A 405 11.02 42.49 14.06
CA LYS A 405 11.11 41.73 12.81
C LYS A 405 12.36 42.05 11.98
N SER A 406 12.79 43.32 11.98
CA SER A 406 13.99 43.77 11.26
C SER A 406 15.28 43.32 11.95
N HIS A 407 15.26 43.13 13.27
CA HIS A 407 16.36 42.51 14.00
C HIS A 407 16.54 41.03 13.64
N SER A 408 15.44 40.33 13.29
CA SER A 408 15.51 38.97 12.74
C SER A 408 16.15 38.89 11.34
N ASN A 409 16.17 39.99 10.58
CA ASN A 409 16.52 40.01 9.15
C ASN A 409 17.64 41.00 8.74
N SER A 410 18.23 41.78 9.65
CA SER A 410 19.33 42.71 9.32
C SER A 410 20.71 42.06 9.49
N SER A 411 21.37 41.97 8.35
CA SER A 411 22.63 41.33 7.96
C SER A 411 23.91 41.92 8.56
N SER A 412 24.85 41.03 8.90
CA SER A 412 26.25 41.17 8.48
C SER A 412 26.61 39.90 7.69
N ILE A 413 26.83 40.10 6.40
CA ILE A 413 27.48 39.23 5.40
C ILE A 413 28.88 38.91 5.94
N GLU A 414 29.18 37.70 6.38
CA GLU A 414 29.69 36.52 5.67
C GLU A 414 29.72 35.41 6.75
N ILE A 415 29.51 34.14 6.39
CA ILE A 415 29.41 33.01 7.35
C ILE A 415 28.05 32.94 8.10
N ARG A 416 26.96 32.69 7.36
CA ARG A 416 25.85 31.89 7.91
C ARG A 416 25.73 30.64 7.05
N SER A 417 26.49 29.60 7.36
CA SER A 417 26.04 28.26 6.98
C SER A 417 24.66 28.07 7.64
N ARG A 418 23.65 27.67 6.87
CA ARG A 418 22.37 27.28 7.48
C ARG A 418 22.62 25.94 8.18
N VAL A 419 22.50 25.88 9.51
CA VAL A 419 22.46 24.58 10.18
C VAL A 419 21.18 23.87 9.75
N SER A 420 21.32 22.66 9.21
CA SER A 420 20.19 21.86 8.77
C SER A 420 19.36 21.43 9.99
N GLN A 421 18.14 21.95 10.11
CA GLN A 421 17.22 21.55 11.18
C GLN A 421 16.92 20.06 11.15
N LYS A 422 16.87 19.46 9.94
CA LYS A 422 16.72 18.01 9.76
C LYS A 422 17.89 17.22 10.32
N GLU A 423 19.10 17.77 10.23
CA GLU A 423 20.32 17.13 10.72
C GLU A 423 20.39 17.18 12.25
N LEU A 424 20.09 18.33 12.86
CA LEU A 424 19.98 18.47 14.32
C LEU A 424 18.89 17.54 14.89
N LEU A 425 17.73 17.49 14.24
CA LEU A 425 16.64 16.59 14.61
C LEU A 425 17.10 15.12 14.51
N GLY A 426 17.85 14.78 13.47
CA GLY A 426 18.42 13.44 13.29
C GLY A 426 19.37 13.04 14.43
N PHE A 427 20.22 13.94 14.91
CA PHE A 427 21.07 13.66 16.05
C PHE A 427 20.28 13.47 17.35
N LEU A 428 19.24 14.27 17.58
CA LEU A 428 18.39 14.14 18.77
C LEU A 428 17.56 12.85 18.75
N LYS A 429 17.06 12.42 17.58
CA LYS A 429 16.43 11.10 17.40
C LYS A 429 17.35 9.95 17.77
N LEU A 430 18.63 10.06 17.42
CA LEU A 430 19.65 9.07 17.76
C LEU A 430 20.19 9.23 19.20
N LYS A 431 19.58 10.11 20.01
CA LYS A 431 20.02 10.48 21.37
C LYS A 431 21.46 10.97 21.43
N ASN A 432 21.98 11.51 20.32
CA ASN A 432 23.31 12.03 20.19
C ASN A 432 23.31 13.55 20.43
N ILE A 433 23.10 13.94 21.69
CA ILE A 433 23.01 15.33 22.13
C ILE A 433 24.30 16.09 21.82
N ASP A 434 25.45 15.48 22.09
CA ASP A 434 26.74 16.13 21.86
C ASP A 434 26.96 16.45 20.39
N LYS A 435 26.58 15.56 19.46
CA LYS A 435 26.69 15.85 18.02
C LYS A 435 25.70 16.91 17.54
N CYS A 436 24.52 16.97 18.14
CA CYS A 436 23.55 18.05 17.91
C CYS A 436 24.14 19.40 18.33
N ILE A 437 24.69 19.47 19.55
CA ILE A 437 25.30 20.69 20.08
C ILE A 437 26.54 21.06 19.26
N GLU A 438 27.44 20.13 18.98
CA GLU A 438 28.64 20.37 18.18
C GLU A 438 28.29 20.91 16.79
N THR A 439 27.26 20.35 16.13
CA THR A 439 26.83 20.77 14.79
C THR A 439 26.21 22.15 14.79
N TYR A 440 25.44 22.51 15.82
CA TYR A 440 24.93 23.86 15.99
C TYR A 440 26.06 24.85 16.33
N SER A 441 26.92 24.49 17.28
CA SER A 441 27.99 25.34 17.81
C SER A 441 29.08 25.63 16.78
N ARG A 442 29.34 24.70 15.85
CA ARG A 442 30.27 24.91 14.73
C ARG A 442 29.88 26.10 13.85
N VAL A 443 28.60 26.45 13.82
CA VAL A 443 28.05 27.49 12.94
C VAL A 443 27.66 28.75 13.70
N HIS A 444 27.20 28.60 14.94
CA HIS A 444 26.63 29.70 15.73
C HIS A 444 27.39 30.01 17.03
N GLY A 445 28.48 29.29 17.33
CA GLY A 445 29.14 29.28 18.64
C GLY A 445 28.31 28.53 19.69
N GLU A 446 28.80 28.40 20.93
CA GLU A 446 28.04 27.79 22.03
C GLU A 446 27.42 28.87 22.94
N PRO A 447 26.16 29.28 22.74
CA PRO A 447 25.49 30.23 23.63
C PRO A 447 25.28 29.64 25.03
N ALA A 448 25.48 30.44 26.07
CA ALA A 448 25.13 30.07 27.43
C ALA A 448 23.64 29.70 27.53
N GLY A 449 23.37 28.47 28.01
CA GLY A 449 22.03 27.90 28.16
C GLY A 449 21.54 27.06 26.97
N PHE A 450 22.18 27.10 25.80
CA PHE A 450 21.76 26.30 24.64
C PHE A 450 21.82 24.80 24.93
N ARG A 451 22.90 24.36 25.59
CA ARG A 451 23.08 22.97 26.03
C ARG A 451 21.93 22.49 26.92
N ASN A 452 21.59 23.28 27.94
CA ASN A 452 20.54 22.91 28.90
C ASN A 452 19.19 22.72 28.19
N ASP A 453 18.82 23.63 27.29
CA ASP A 453 17.55 23.55 26.56
C ASP A 453 17.52 22.35 25.59
N ILE A 454 18.65 21.99 24.97
CA ILE A 454 18.76 20.80 24.11
C ILE A 454 18.70 19.52 24.95
N GLU A 455 19.37 19.48 26.10
CA GLU A 455 19.29 18.35 27.03
C GLU A 455 17.88 18.18 27.60
N GLU A 456 17.17 19.27 27.89
CA GLU A 456 15.78 19.24 28.32
C GLU A 456 14.85 18.73 27.22
N LEU A 457 15.05 19.18 25.97
CA LEU A 457 14.32 18.66 24.82
C LEU A 457 14.57 17.15 24.63
N ALA A 458 15.81 16.70 24.80
CA ALA A 458 16.14 15.28 24.67
C ALA A 458 15.56 14.43 25.82
N LYS A 459 15.44 14.98 27.04
CA LYS A 459 14.76 14.33 28.17
C LYS A 459 13.26 14.19 27.93
N ASN A 460 12.65 15.22 27.35
CA ASN A 460 11.22 15.29 27.06
C ASN A 460 10.87 14.83 25.63
N TRP A 461 11.75 14.04 25.00
CA TRP A 461 11.59 13.61 23.63
C TRP A 461 10.36 12.73 23.47
N GLN A 462 9.42 13.15 22.61
CA GLN A 462 8.15 12.45 22.39
C GLN A 462 8.24 11.50 21.19
N ASP A 463 7.31 10.55 21.08
CA ASP A 463 7.16 9.73 19.86
C ASP A 463 6.55 10.53 18.68
N ASP A 464 6.25 11.81 18.89
CA ASP A 464 5.74 12.76 17.90
C ASP A 464 6.87 13.65 17.36
N ASP A 465 7.30 13.36 16.13
CA ASP A 465 8.33 14.09 15.42
C ASP A 465 7.96 15.55 15.14
N GLU A 466 6.67 15.88 14.97
CA GLU A 466 6.20 17.23 14.65
C GLU A 466 6.27 18.13 15.88
N VAL A 467 5.95 17.60 17.07
CA VAL A 467 6.09 18.30 18.36
C VAL A 467 7.57 18.54 18.69
N ASN A 468 8.43 17.54 18.48
CA ASN A 468 9.87 17.66 18.68
C ASN A 468 10.49 18.67 17.71
N GLU A 469 10.08 18.66 16.43
CA GLU A 469 10.53 19.63 15.42
C GLU A 469 10.10 21.06 15.78
N ARG A 470 8.87 21.24 16.27
CA ARG A 470 8.38 22.56 16.72
C ARG A 470 9.16 23.07 17.93
N SER A 471 9.49 22.20 18.86
CA SER A 471 10.27 22.53 20.07
C SER A 471 11.71 22.86 19.73
N LEU A 472 12.36 22.08 18.86
CA LEU A 472 13.69 22.37 18.33
C LEU A 472 13.73 23.70 17.57
N LYS A 473 12.72 23.98 16.73
CA LYS A 473 12.59 25.27 16.03
C LYS A 473 12.49 26.44 17.01
N ARG A 474 11.74 26.31 18.10
CA ARG A 474 11.64 27.35 19.15
C ARG A 474 12.98 27.59 19.82
N ILE A 475 13.72 26.55 20.17
CA ILE A 475 15.07 26.66 20.76
C ILE A 475 16.03 27.31 19.77
N ILE A 476 16.07 26.86 18.51
CA ILE A 476 16.92 27.45 17.48
C ILE A 476 16.59 28.94 17.30
N ILE A 477 15.32 29.33 17.23
CA ILE A 477 14.91 30.75 17.15
C ILE A 477 15.33 31.51 18.41
N LYS A 478 15.20 30.93 19.61
CA LYS A 478 15.63 31.54 20.88
C LYS A 478 17.12 31.90 20.85
N TYR A 479 17.97 31.03 20.30
CA TYR A 479 19.43 31.22 20.32
C TYR A 479 20.02 31.83 19.06
N GLN A 480 19.35 31.77 17.90
CA GLN A 480 19.75 32.53 16.71
C GLN A 480 19.64 34.06 16.91
N ASN A 481 18.85 34.47 17.91
CA ASN A 481 18.69 35.87 18.31
C ASN A 481 19.62 36.29 19.47
N LYS A 482 20.33 35.35 20.12
CA LYS A 482 21.43 35.64 21.07
C LYS A 482 22.74 35.68 20.29
N ARG A 483 23.39 36.83 20.12
CA ARG A 483 24.76 36.84 19.59
C ARG A 483 25.74 36.51 20.70
N ASN A 484 26.51 35.43 20.53
CA ASN A 484 27.79 35.28 21.20
C ASN A 484 28.71 36.40 20.69
N THR A 485 29.10 37.33 21.56
CA THR A 485 30.34 38.08 21.38
C THR A 485 31.50 37.10 21.56
N ASN A 486 31.86 36.40 20.50
CA ASN A 486 33.16 35.76 20.30
C ASN A 486 33.29 35.37 18.82
N ILE A 487 33.31 36.39 17.96
CA ILE A 487 34.09 36.34 16.73
C ILE A 487 35.29 37.25 17.00
N LYS A 488 36.37 36.63 17.47
CA LYS A 488 37.74 37.10 17.24
C LYS A 488 38.44 36.04 16.43
#